data_AF-A0A0C4FCM6-F1
#
_entry.id   AF-A0A0C4FCM6-F1
#
_cell.length_a   1.000
_cell.length_b   1.000
_cell.length_c   1.000
_cell.angle_alpha   90.00
_cell.angle_beta   90.00
_cell.angle_gamma   90.00
#
_symmetry.space_group_name_H-M   'P 1'
#
loop_
_entity.id
_entity.type
_entity.pdbx_description
1 polymer ?
#
loop_
_entity_poly.entity_id
_entity_poly.type
_entity_poly.pdbx_seq_one_letter_code
_entity_poly.pdbx_strand_id
1 'polypeptide(L)'
;MKINAWEVAPQKADLLPRFQDVLDGFRDGFDHGIPEHKLSKDLPYFTPPNHTSALLAKSKIEASIRKELDAGRMFGPFTYDQVQERFSFFRTNPLGEVINGDGSLRPINDVLFPHGKTGIPSMNSFVNADDFKTSWDDFNAVASFLKEQKEPVLLALLDWEKAYRQILTAPSQWLYLMVRDFDQML
;
A
#
# COMPACT_ATOMS: atom_id res chain seq x y z
N MET A 1 9.14 -7.04 -12.14
CA MET A 1 8.77 -6.07 -13.19
C MET A 1 9.71 -6.23 -14.38
N LYS A 2 9.26 -6.12 -15.63
CA LYS A 2 10.16 -6.02 -16.80
C LYS A 2 10.49 -4.55 -17.09
N ILE A 3 11.40 -3.97 -16.32
CA ILE A 3 11.70 -2.52 -16.35
C ILE A 3 12.07 -2.05 -17.77
N ASN A 4 12.89 -2.80 -18.51
CA ASN A 4 13.27 -2.45 -19.89
C ASN A 4 12.06 -2.28 -20.83
N ALA A 5 11.00 -3.07 -20.66
CA ALA A 5 9.80 -2.92 -21.48
C ALA A 5 9.05 -1.63 -21.12
N TRP A 6 9.04 -1.29 -19.83
CA TRP A 6 8.49 -0.03 -19.32
C TRP A 6 9.31 1.18 -19.72
N GLU A 7 10.61 1.07 -19.97
CA GLU A 7 11.40 2.18 -20.51
C GLU A 7 11.10 2.41 -22.01
N VAL A 8 11.03 1.33 -22.78
CA VAL A 8 10.86 1.40 -24.24
C VAL A 8 9.46 1.89 -24.63
N ALA A 9 8.41 1.47 -23.92
CA ALA A 9 7.03 1.78 -24.33
C ALA A 9 6.66 3.28 -24.25
N PRO A 10 6.85 3.99 -23.12
CA PRO A 10 6.61 5.43 -23.00
C PRO A 10 7.51 6.25 -23.93
N GLN A 11 8.76 5.82 -24.12
CA GLN A 11 9.67 6.49 -25.06
C GLN A 11 9.15 6.42 -26.49
N LYS A 12 8.70 5.23 -26.95
CA LYS A 12 8.11 5.06 -28.28
C LYS A 12 6.80 5.81 -28.46
N ALA A 13 6.06 6.03 -27.39
CA ALA A 13 4.80 6.74 -27.39
C ALA A 13 4.93 8.26 -27.17
N ASP A 14 6.17 8.79 -27.09
CA ASP A 14 6.46 10.21 -26.81
C ASP A 14 5.81 10.71 -25.50
N LEU A 15 5.79 9.83 -24.50
CA LEU A 15 5.19 10.07 -23.18
C LEU A 15 6.22 10.53 -22.14
N LEU A 16 7.51 10.59 -22.52
CA LEU A 16 8.57 11.13 -21.68
C LEU A 16 8.82 12.61 -22.01
N PRO A 17 9.15 13.46 -21.01
CA PRO A 17 9.43 13.14 -19.61
C PRO A 17 8.19 13.06 -18.72
N ARG A 18 6.97 13.24 -19.27
CA ARG A 18 5.74 13.35 -18.50
C ARG A 18 5.51 12.18 -17.54
N PHE A 19 5.87 10.96 -17.93
CA PHE A 19 5.72 9.74 -17.11
C PHE A 19 7.06 9.17 -16.62
N GLN A 20 8.06 10.02 -16.41
CA GLN A 20 9.38 9.60 -15.91
C GLN A 20 9.30 9.05 -14.47
N ASP A 21 8.43 9.65 -13.66
CA ASP A 21 8.10 9.25 -12.30
C ASP A 21 7.68 7.77 -12.20
N VAL A 22 6.99 7.24 -13.21
CA VAL A 22 6.61 5.82 -13.27
C VAL A 22 7.84 4.92 -13.38
N LEU A 23 8.84 5.30 -14.17
CA LEU A 23 10.08 4.53 -14.33
C LEU A 23 10.93 4.57 -13.07
N ASP A 24 11.04 5.75 -12.49
CA ASP A 24 11.79 5.96 -11.25
C ASP A 24 11.13 5.18 -10.11
N GLY A 25 9.80 5.23 -10.01
CA GLY A 25 9.04 4.44 -9.04
C GLY A 25 9.23 2.92 -9.17
N PHE A 26 9.37 2.39 -10.38
CA PHE A 26 9.67 0.96 -10.56
C PHE A 26 11.10 0.56 -10.17
N ARG A 27 12.04 1.50 -10.18
CA ARG A 27 13.44 1.25 -9.80
C ARG A 27 13.67 1.46 -8.32
N ASP A 28 13.20 2.60 -7.81
CA ASP A 28 13.56 3.14 -6.50
C ASP A 28 12.39 3.11 -5.50
N GLY A 29 11.18 2.81 -5.98
CA GLY A 29 9.93 2.80 -5.21
C GLY A 29 9.11 4.08 -5.39
N PHE A 30 7.80 3.93 -5.33
CA PHE A 30 6.82 5.00 -5.43
C PHE A 30 6.61 5.66 -4.07
N ASP A 31 6.59 7.00 -4.09
CA ASP A 31 6.18 7.81 -2.96
C ASP A 31 4.66 7.77 -2.83
N HIS A 32 4.18 7.27 -1.69
CA HIS A 32 2.75 7.19 -1.36
C HIS A 32 2.22 8.44 -0.63
N GLY A 33 2.98 9.53 -0.61
CA GLY A 33 2.62 10.78 0.06
C GLY A 33 2.71 10.73 1.57
N ILE A 34 3.39 9.73 2.14
CA ILE A 34 3.62 9.62 3.57
C ILE A 34 4.84 10.48 3.91
N PRO A 35 4.66 11.66 4.54
CA PRO A 35 5.79 12.52 4.89
C PRO A 35 6.60 11.88 6.01
N GLU A 36 7.87 12.26 6.11
CA GLU A 36 8.67 11.94 7.29
C GLU A 36 8.03 12.59 8.53
N HIS A 37 7.70 11.77 9.52
CA HIS A 37 7.10 12.21 10.77
C HIS A 37 7.53 11.36 11.97
N LYS A 38 7.35 11.95 13.15
CA LYS A 38 7.45 11.31 14.48
C LYS A 38 6.23 11.71 15.29
N LEU A 39 5.85 10.89 16.26
CA LEU A 39 4.70 11.19 17.14
C LEU A 39 5.09 12.07 18.33
N SER A 40 6.30 11.86 18.87
CA SER A 40 6.90 12.74 19.88
C SER A 40 8.42 12.58 19.84
N LYS A 41 9.16 13.47 20.53
CA LYS A 41 10.64 13.42 20.58
C LYS A 41 11.16 12.17 21.29
N ASP A 42 10.45 11.71 22.32
CA ASP A 42 10.91 10.66 23.24
C ASP A 42 10.27 9.29 22.95
N LEU A 43 9.46 9.17 21.89
CA LEU A 43 8.80 7.93 21.51
C LEU A 43 9.51 7.29 20.31
N PRO A 44 10.36 6.26 20.51
CA PRO A 44 11.12 5.64 19.43
C PRO A 44 10.25 4.78 18.50
N TYR A 45 9.08 4.33 18.95
CA TYR A 45 8.15 3.62 18.09
C TYR A 45 6.71 3.65 18.61
N PHE A 46 5.76 3.44 17.71
CA PHE A 46 4.35 3.21 18.04
C PHE A 46 3.86 1.89 17.45
N THR A 47 3.73 0.88 18.31
CA THR A 47 3.38 -0.47 17.89
C THR A 47 2.16 -1.01 18.65
N PRO A 48 0.94 -0.60 18.29
CA PRO A 48 -0.27 -1.06 18.94
C PRO A 48 -0.48 -2.57 18.74
N PRO A 49 -1.24 -3.25 19.62
CA PRO A 49 -1.65 -4.62 19.39
C PRO A 49 -2.59 -4.77 18.19
N ASN A 50 -2.52 -5.94 17.57
CA ASN A 50 -3.46 -6.34 16.52
C ASN A 50 -4.89 -6.35 17.05
N HIS A 51 -5.85 -6.14 16.15
CA HIS A 51 -7.27 -6.23 16.49
C HIS A 51 -7.63 -7.64 16.96
N THR A 52 -8.64 -7.76 17.83
CA THR A 52 -9.14 -9.06 18.29
C THR A 52 -9.55 -9.96 17.12
N SER A 53 -10.06 -9.37 16.04
CA SER A 53 -10.44 -10.09 14.83
C SER A 53 -9.24 -10.78 14.16
N ALA A 54 -8.04 -10.20 14.21
CA ALA A 54 -6.84 -10.87 13.73
C ALA A 54 -6.51 -12.15 14.51
N LEU A 55 -6.81 -12.20 15.81
CA LEU A 55 -6.56 -13.40 16.63
C LEU A 55 -7.45 -14.58 16.20
N LEU A 56 -8.69 -14.30 15.78
CA LEU A 56 -9.62 -15.32 15.30
C LEU A 56 -9.18 -15.95 13.97
N ALA A 57 -8.47 -15.20 13.13
CA ALA A 57 -7.88 -15.69 11.88
C ALA A 57 -6.36 -15.83 11.89
N LYS A 58 -5.76 -16.00 13.07
CA LYS A 58 -4.30 -16.09 13.25
C LYS A 58 -3.62 -16.96 12.18
N SER A 59 -4.05 -18.21 12.04
CA SER A 59 -3.43 -19.17 11.12
C SER A 59 -3.51 -18.73 9.65
N LYS A 60 -4.61 -18.10 9.23
CA LYS A 60 -4.77 -17.60 7.85
C LYS A 60 -3.90 -16.37 7.61
N ILE A 61 -3.79 -15.48 8.60
CA ILE A 61 -2.95 -14.29 8.51
C ILE A 61 -1.48 -14.69 8.46
N GLU A 62 -1.02 -15.61 9.31
CA GLU A 62 0.35 -16.14 9.29
C GLU A 62 0.69 -16.81 7.94
N ALA A 63 -0.22 -17.61 7.40
CA ALA A 63 -0.05 -18.22 6.08
C ALA A 63 0.04 -17.15 4.96
N SER A 64 -0.75 -16.08 5.06
CA SER A 64 -0.67 -14.96 4.14
C SER A 64 0.68 -14.24 4.24
N ILE A 65 1.14 -13.90 5.45
CA ILE A 65 2.44 -13.26 5.67
C ILE A 65 3.56 -14.12 5.08
N ARG A 66 3.57 -15.43 5.37
CA ARG A 66 4.58 -16.36 4.81
C ARG A 66 4.59 -16.35 3.28
N LYS A 67 3.43 -16.36 2.64
CA LYS A 67 3.33 -16.29 1.18
C LYS A 67 3.86 -14.97 0.60
N GLU A 68 3.73 -13.86 1.33
CA GLU A 68 4.27 -12.57 0.91
C GLU A 68 5.80 -12.50 1.15
N LEU A 69 6.32 -13.09 2.22
CA LEU A 69 7.76 -13.25 2.48
C LEU A 69 8.43 -14.14 1.43
N ASP A 70 7.88 -15.34 1.16
CA ASP A 70 8.42 -16.28 0.16
C ASP A 70 8.49 -15.68 -1.24
N ALA A 71 7.60 -14.72 -1.53
CA ALA A 71 7.55 -14.02 -2.79
C ALA A 71 8.31 -12.69 -2.81
N GLY A 72 9.05 -12.36 -1.73
CA GLY A 72 9.87 -11.15 -1.62
C GLY A 72 9.08 -9.84 -1.60
N ARG A 73 7.81 -9.88 -1.20
CA ARG A 73 6.93 -8.69 -1.13
C ARG A 73 6.80 -8.12 0.28
N MET A 74 7.22 -8.88 1.28
CA MET A 74 7.46 -8.43 2.65
C MET A 74 8.89 -8.80 3.05
N PHE A 75 9.42 -8.09 4.05
CA PHE A 75 10.72 -8.37 4.64
C PHE A 75 10.54 -8.57 6.15
N GLY A 76 11.33 -9.47 6.72
CA GLY A 76 11.26 -9.83 8.15
C GLY A 76 11.17 -11.34 8.35
N PRO A 77 10.74 -11.80 9.54
CA PRO A 77 10.44 -10.98 10.72
C PRO A 77 11.71 -10.33 11.30
N PHE A 78 11.59 -9.12 11.83
CA PHE A 78 12.65 -8.39 12.51
C PHE A 78 12.34 -8.20 14.00
N THR A 79 13.39 -8.16 14.84
CA THR A 79 13.24 -7.71 16.22
C THR A 79 13.13 -6.19 16.28
N TYR A 80 12.61 -5.66 17.39
CA TYR A 80 12.60 -4.21 17.63
C TYR A 80 14.00 -3.61 17.57
N ASP A 81 15.00 -4.26 18.18
CA ASP A 81 16.39 -3.80 18.16
C ASP A 81 16.93 -3.68 16.73
N GLN A 82 16.69 -4.68 15.87
CA GLN A 82 17.11 -4.64 14.46
C GLN A 82 16.48 -3.46 13.70
N VAL A 83 15.22 -3.14 13.99
CA VAL A 83 14.54 -2.00 13.36
C VAL A 83 15.05 -0.67 13.93
N GLN A 84 15.26 -0.59 15.25
CA GLN A 84 15.79 0.61 15.92
C GLN A 84 17.23 0.95 15.52
N GLU A 85 18.04 -0.04 15.17
CA GLU A 85 19.37 0.18 14.59
C GLU A 85 19.33 0.93 13.25
N ARG A 86 18.21 0.84 12.52
CA ARG A 86 18.06 1.43 11.18
C ARG A 86 17.20 2.69 11.19
N PHE A 87 16.19 2.74 12.05
CA PHE A 87 15.22 3.82 12.05
C PHE A 87 15.10 4.46 13.43
N SER A 88 15.27 5.78 13.49
CA SER A 88 15.12 6.55 14.73
C SER A 88 13.67 6.64 15.23
N PHE A 89 12.72 6.33 14.36
CA PHE A 89 11.30 6.16 14.65
C PHE A 89 10.73 5.10 13.72
N PHE A 90 9.73 4.32 14.17
CA PHE A 90 8.88 3.51 13.30
C PHE A 90 7.51 3.26 13.94
N ARG A 91 6.55 2.78 13.16
CA ARG A 91 5.25 2.39 13.68
C ARG A 91 4.72 1.15 12.98
N THR A 92 3.93 0.37 13.71
CA THR A 92 3.09 -0.66 13.10
C THR A 92 1.66 -0.16 12.99
N ASN A 93 0.90 -0.73 12.05
CA ASN A 93 -0.54 -0.62 12.08
C ASN A 93 -1.14 -1.99 12.42
N PRO A 94 -2.21 -2.04 13.25
CA PRO A 94 -2.79 -3.30 13.68
C PRO A 94 -3.22 -4.17 12.51
N LEU A 95 -2.86 -5.45 12.56
CA LEU A 95 -3.51 -6.44 11.72
C LEU A 95 -4.97 -6.60 12.15
N GLY A 96 -5.82 -6.83 11.17
CA GLY A 96 -7.22 -7.19 11.35
C GLY A 96 -7.65 -8.18 10.28
N GLU A 97 -8.92 -8.55 10.32
CA GLU A 97 -9.58 -9.29 9.25
C GLU A 97 -10.83 -8.54 8.77
N VAL A 98 -11.13 -8.70 7.49
CA VAL A 98 -12.43 -8.35 6.91
C VAL A 98 -12.93 -9.51 6.07
N ILE A 99 -14.25 -9.62 5.94
CA ILE A 99 -14.90 -10.58 5.06
C ILE A 99 -15.20 -9.85 3.75
N ASN A 100 -14.68 -10.36 2.65
CA ASN A 100 -14.96 -9.86 1.31
C ASN A 100 -16.42 -10.18 0.92
N GLY A 101 -16.92 -9.54 -0.14
CA GLY A 101 -18.29 -9.78 -0.64
C GLY A 101 -18.58 -11.22 -1.08
N ASP A 102 -17.54 -11.99 -1.39
CA ASP A 102 -17.61 -13.42 -1.73
C ASP A 102 -17.51 -14.36 -0.50
N GLY A 103 -17.47 -13.79 0.72
CA GLY A 103 -17.31 -14.53 1.97
C GLY A 103 -15.87 -14.94 2.28
N SER A 104 -14.90 -14.64 1.41
CA SER A 104 -13.50 -14.94 1.67
C SER A 104 -12.92 -13.99 2.73
N LEU A 105 -12.00 -14.51 3.54
CA LEU A 105 -11.34 -13.74 4.59
C LEU A 105 -10.10 -13.04 4.03
N ARG A 106 -10.01 -11.74 4.29
CA ARG A 106 -8.87 -10.92 3.88
C ARG A 106 -8.19 -10.30 5.12
N PRO A 107 -6.91 -10.61 5.36
CA PRO A 107 -6.09 -9.86 6.31
C PRO A 107 -6.01 -8.38 5.89
N ILE A 108 -6.08 -7.47 6.85
CA ILE A 108 -5.93 -6.03 6.63
C ILE A 108 -4.81 -5.45 7.50
N ASN A 109 -4.17 -4.40 6.99
CA ASN A 109 -3.24 -3.53 7.70
C ASN A 109 -4.01 -2.23 8.01
N ASP A 110 -4.44 -2.00 9.25
CA ASP A 110 -5.35 -0.89 9.59
C ASP A 110 -4.60 0.45 9.73
N VAL A 111 -4.28 1.05 8.59
CA VAL A 111 -3.59 2.36 8.50
C VAL A 111 -4.42 3.55 8.98
N LEU A 112 -5.70 3.33 9.30
CA LEU A 112 -6.60 4.33 9.89
C LEU A 112 -6.57 4.29 11.42
N PHE A 113 -6.02 3.24 12.04
CA PHE A 113 -5.82 3.18 13.48
C PHE A 113 -4.98 4.37 13.97
N PRO A 114 -5.36 5.06 15.06
CA PRO A 114 -6.38 4.72 16.07
C PRO A 114 -7.76 5.38 15.84
N HIS A 115 -8.08 5.75 14.59
CA HIS A 115 -9.36 6.37 14.21
C HIS A 115 -9.66 7.66 14.99
N GLY A 116 -8.61 8.44 15.28
CA GLY A 116 -8.70 9.71 16.02
C GLY A 116 -9.03 9.59 17.51
N LYS A 117 -9.09 8.39 18.09
CA LYS A 117 -9.59 8.17 19.45
C LYS A 117 -8.56 8.40 20.57
N THR A 118 -7.27 8.34 20.25
CA THR A 118 -6.21 8.33 21.27
C THR A 118 -5.31 9.57 21.25
N GLY A 119 -5.69 10.61 20.49
CA GLY A 119 -4.85 11.79 20.24
C GLY A 119 -3.60 11.52 19.40
N ILE A 120 -3.33 10.25 19.05
CA ILE A 120 -2.27 9.86 18.13
C ILE A 120 -2.83 9.89 16.70
N PRO A 121 -2.21 10.61 15.75
CA PRO A 121 -2.61 10.60 14.35
C PRO A 121 -2.42 9.22 13.71
N SER A 122 -3.38 8.83 12.88
CA SER A 122 -3.25 7.63 12.05
C SER A 122 -2.22 7.86 10.95
N MET A 123 -1.63 6.79 10.42
CA MET A 123 -0.67 6.92 9.32
C MET A 123 -1.32 7.67 8.15
N ASN A 124 -2.54 7.27 7.79
CA ASN A 124 -3.25 7.87 6.66
C ASN A 124 -3.59 9.36 6.87
N SER A 125 -3.69 9.86 8.10
CA SER A 125 -3.95 11.29 8.36
C SER A 125 -2.79 12.22 8.00
N PHE A 126 -1.59 11.66 7.77
CA PHE A 126 -0.44 12.44 7.30
C PHE A 126 -0.41 12.62 5.77
N VAL A 127 -1.21 11.84 5.04
CA VAL A 127 -1.28 11.92 3.58
C VAL A 127 -2.29 12.98 3.18
N ASN A 128 -1.87 13.94 2.34
CA ASN A 128 -2.76 14.95 1.79
C ASN A 128 -3.43 14.41 0.52
N ALA A 129 -4.74 14.19 0.58
CA ALA A 129 -5.50 13.67 -0.56
C ALA A 129 -5.51 14.61 -1.79
N ASP A 130 -5.32 15.92 -1.60
CA ASP A 130 -5.28 16.89 -2.69
C ASP A 130 -4.06 16.71 -3.61
N ASP A 131 -3.00 16.05 -3.13
CA ASP A 131 -1.79 15.78 -3.91
C ASP A 131 -1.95 14.58 -4.86
N PHE A 132 -3.02 13.79 -4.69
CA PHE A 132 -3.29 12.55 -5.44
C PHE A 132 -4.59 12.62 -6.24
N LYS A 133 -4.84 13.77 -6.89
CA LYS A 133 -6.02 13.93 -7.75
C LYS A 133 -5.93 13.04 -8.98
N THR A 134 -6.86 12.09 -9.07
CA THR A 134 -7.00 11.23 -10.25
C THR A 134 -7.94 11.86 -11.26
N SER A 135 -7.61 11.79 -12.55
CA SER A 135 -8.51 12.19 -13.65
C SER A 135 -9.48 11.06 -14.06
N TRP A 136 -9.90 10.23 -13.10
CA TRP A 136 -10.75 9.07 -13.39
C TRP A 136 -12.19 9.52 -13.57
N ASP A 137 -12.82 9.05 -14.64
CA ASP A 137 -14.25 9.15 -14.83
C ASP A 137 -14.98 8.14 -13.93
N ASP A 138 -16.17 8.51 -13.45
CA ASP A 138 -17.01 7.61 -12.67
C ASP A 138 -17.81 6.64 -13.56
N PHE A 139 -18.46 5.67 -12.92
CA PHE A 139 -19.29 4.69 -13.62
C PHE A 139 -20.37 5.34 -14.50
N ASN A 140 -21.00 6.42 -14.03
CA ASN A 140 -22.09 7.06 -14.76
C ASN A 140 -21.57 7.78 -16.00
N ALA A 141 -20.42 8.43 -15.91
CA ALA A 141 -19.76 9.10 -17.04
C ALA A 141 -19.43 8.07 -18.14
N VAL A 142 -18.76 6.98 -17.79
CA VAL A 142 -18.41 5.91 -18.75
C VAL A 142 -19.67 5.23 -19.31
N ALA A 143 -20.66 4.92 -18.47
CA ALA A 143 -21.91 4.30 -18.91
C ALA A 143 -22.71 5.21 -19.85
N SER A 144 -22.73 6.52 -19.60
CA SER A 144 -23.41 7.50 -20.47
C SER A 144 -22.69 7.60 -21.81
N PHE A 145 -21.35 7.74 -21.80
CA PHE A 145 -20.53 7.76 -23.01
C PHE A 145 -20.81 6.55 -23.90
N LEU A 146 -20.85 5.33 -23.34
CA LEU A 146 -21.11 4.11 -24.10
C LEU A 146 -22.54 4.05 -24.65
N LYS A 147 -23.55 4.51 -23.90
CA LYS A 147 -24.96 4.53 -24.33
C LYS A 147 -25.23 5.51 -25.47
N GLU A 148 -24.46 6.60 -25.53
CA GLU A 148 -24.64 7.64 -26.54
C GLU A 148 -24.01 7.31 -27.89
N GLN A 149 -23.19 6.24 -27.97
CA GLN A 149 -22.58 5.81 -29.23
C GLN A 149 -23.66 5.30 -30.19
N LYS A 150 -23.79 5.97 -31.34
CA LYS A 150 -24.75 5.61 -32.40
C LYS A 150 -24.19 4.58 -33.38
N GLU A 151 -22.88 4.37 -33.37
CA GLU A 151 -22.15 3.48 -34.26
C GLU A 151 -21.39 2.43 -33.44
N PRO A 152 -21.10 1.24 -34.01
CA PRO A 152 -20.29 0.23 -33.35
C PRO A 152 -18.90 0.77 -33.00
N VAL A 153 -18.45 0.49 -31.78
CA VAL A 153 -17.10 0.83 -31.31
C VAL A 153 -16.27 -0.43 -31.06
N LEU A 154 -14.97 -0.32 -31.23
CA LEU A 154 -14.02 -1.35 -30.80
C LEU A 154 -13.61 -1.06 -29.36
N LEU A 155 -13.86 -2.01 -28.47
CA LEU A 155 -13.55 -1.90 -27.05
C LEU A 155 -12.37 -2.81 -26.70
N ALA A 156 -11.37 -2.26 -26.00
CA ALA A 156 -10.31 -3.00 -25.35
C ALA A 156 -10.33 -2.68 -23.85
N LEU A 157 -10.33 -3.73 -23.02
CA LEU A 157 -10.27 -3.61 -21.56
C LEU A 157 -8.92 -4.14 -21.08
N LEU A 158 -8.25 -3.36 -20.25
CA LEU A 158 -6.99 -3.72 -19.62
C LEU A 158 -7.22 -3.72 -18.11
N ASP A 159 -7.03 -4.87 -17.48
CA ASP A 159 -7.02 -4.99 -16.02
C ASP A 159 -5.59 -5.20 -15.53
N TRP A 160 -5.17 -4.38 -14.57
CA TRP A 160 -3.84 -4.52 -13.97
C TRP A 160 -3.92 -5.47 -12.78
N GLU A 161 -3.64 -6.75 -13.04
CA GLU A 161 -3.69 -7.77 -12.00
C GLU A 161 -2.80 -7.40 -10.81
N LYS A 162 -3.42 -7.31 -9.61
CA LYS A 162 -2.73 -7.06 -8.33
C LYS A 162 -1.82 -5.82 -8.38
N ALA A 163 -2.26 -4.73 -9.01
CA ALA A 163 -1.49 -3.49 -9.21
C ALA A 163 -0.70 -3.06 -7.96
N TYR A 164 -1.33 -3.00 -6.79
CA TYR A 164 -0.67 -2.59 -5.53
C TYR A 164 0.50 -3.48 -5.08
N ARG A 165 0.60 -4.73 -5.55
CA ARG A 165 1.75 -5.60 -5.27
C ARG A 165 2.92 -5.35 -6.22
N GLN A 166 2.68 -4.66 -7.32
CA GLN A 166 3.67 -4.32 -8.34
C GLN A 166 4.20 -2.89 -8.17
N ILE A 167 3.43 -2.02 -7.51
CA ILE A 167 3.85 -0.69 -7.09
C ILE A 167 4.72 -0.86 -5.83
N LEU A 168 6.03 -0.72 -6.00
CA LEU A 168 6.98 -0.81 -4.89
C LEU A 168 6.83 0.41 -3.99
N THR A 169 6.78 0.23 -2.67
CA THR A 169 6.84 1.35 -1.74
C THR A 169 8.26 1.91 -1.68
N ALA A 170 8.42 3.24 -1.77
CA ALA A 170 9.68 3.91 -1.51
C ALA A 170 10.28 3.49 -0.14
N PRO A 171 11.57 3.08 -0.08
CA PRO A 171 12.19 2.59 1.15
C PRO A 171 12.10 3.54 2.35
N SER A 172 12.09 4.86 2.10
CA SER A 172 11.91 5.91 3.11
C SER A 172 10.58 5.80 3.85
N GLN A 173 9.57 5.15 3.27
CA GLN A 173 8.22 5.06 3.83
C GLN A 173 7.91 3.71 4.50
N TRP A 174 8.80 2.72 4.41
CA TRP A 174 8.57 1.39 4.99
C TRP A 174 8.30 1.43 6.50
N LEU A 175 8.98 2.34 7.20
CA LEU A 175 8.89 2.51 8.65
C LEU A 175 7.50 2.95 9.15
N TYR A 176 6.61 3.37 8.26
CA TYR A 176 5.23 3.77 8.57
C TYR A 176 4.19 2.68 8.28
N LEU A 177 4.58 1.61 7.59
CA LEU A 177 3.68 0.58 7.05
C LEU A 177 3.93 -0.82 7.64
N MET A 178 4.79 -0.93 8.65
CA MET A 178 5.11 -2.19 9.31
C MET A 178 3.84 -2.80 9.95
N VAL A 179 3.90 -4.11 10.16
CA VAL A 179 2.89 -4.87 10.91
C VAL A 179 3.58 -5.54 12.07
N ARG A 180 2.83 -5.90 13.11
CA ARG A 180 3.37 -6.74 14.19
C ARG A 180 2.74 -8.13 14.05
N ASP A 181 3.56 -9.17 13.97
CA ASP A 181 3.04 -10.53 13.92
C ASP A 181 2.51 -11.00 15.29
N PHE A 182 2.08 -12.26 15.37
CA PHE A 182 1.52 -12.84 16.60
C PHE A 182 2.58 -13.26 17.62
N ASP A 183 3.85 -13.27 17.23
CA ASP A 183 5.01 -13.59 18.08
C ASP A 183 5.74 -12.30 18.53
N GLN A 184 5.12 -11.14 18.29
CA GLN A 184 5.61 -9.80 18.63
C GLN A 184 6.86 -9.36 17.83
N MET A 185 7.04 -9.91 16.63
CA MET A 185 8.05 -9.48 15.67
C MET A 185 7.46 -8.50 14.66
N LEU A 186 8.32 -7.77 13.94
CA LEU A 186 7.97 -6.73 12.96
C LEU A 186 8.19 -7.17 11.51
#